data_AF-A0A7G8A9A2-F1
#
_entry.id   AF-A0A7G8A9A2-F1
#
_cell.length_a   1.000
_cell.length_b   1.000
_cell.length_c   1.000
_cell.angle_alpha   90.00
_cell.angle_beta   90.00
_cell.angle_gamma   90.00
#
_symmetry.space_group_name_H-M   'P 1'
#
loop_
_entity.id
_entity.type
_entity.pdbx_description
1 polymer ?
#
loop_
_entity_poly.entity_id
_entity_poly.type
_entity_poly.pdbx_seq_one_letter_code
_entity_poly.pdbx_strand_id
1 'polypeptide(L)' 'MTNKLSEPMQDVLRKLGKGWGWDDFGVHGPLSHAARVRTCEALLKRGLVAYACGDYDLTQAGEALAKQLNDQAAAASLAT' A
#
# COMPACT_ATOMS: atom_id res chain seq x y z
N MET A 1 0.23 10.85 -17.34
CA MET A 1 1.02 9.60 -17.36
C MET A 1 0.68 8.80 -16.13
N THR A 2 -0.01 7.67 -16.27
CA THR A 2 -0.30 6.75 -15.17
C THR A 2 1.02 6.07 -14.78
N ASN A 3 1.74 6.65 -13.82
CA ASN A 3 2.93 6.03 -13.26
C ASN A 3 2.52 4.70 -12.63
N LYS A 4 2.67 3.59 -13.37
CA LYS A 4 2.38 2.25 -12.88
C LYS A 4 3.11 2.06 -11.55
N LEU A 5 2.35 1.68 -10.52
CA LEU A 5 2.92 1.25 -9.24
C LEU A 5 3.58 -0.10 -9.46
N SER A 6 4.74 -0.33 -8.83
CA SER A 6 5.33 -1.67 -8.79
C SER A 6 4.46 -2.61 -7.95
N GLU A 7 4.59 -3.93 -8.15
CA GLU A 7 3.84 -4.91 -7.36
C GLU A 7 3.98 -4.72 -5.84
N PRO A 8 5.17 -4.46 -5.28
CA PRO A 8 5.31 -4.18 -3.84
C PRO A 8 4.52 -2.94 -3.38
N MET A 9 4.46 -1.89 -4.21
CA MET A 9 3.69 -0.69 -3.88
C MET A 9 2.18 -0.95 -3.89
N GLN A 10 1.71 -1.75 -4.86
CA GLN A 10 0.31 -2.15 -4.93
C GLN A 10 -0.08 -3.04 -3.75
N ASP A 11 0.78 -3.99 -3.36
CA ASP A 11 0.52 -4.85 -2.21
C ASP A 11 0.49 -4.07 -0.89
N VAL A 12 1.42 -3.12 -0.69
CA VAL A 12 1.42 -2.25 0.49
C VAL A 12 0.15 -1.42 0.57
N LEU A 13 -0.25 -0.73 -0.51
CA LEU A 13 -1.49 0.04 -0.53
C LEU A 13 -2.73 -0.81 -0.27
N ARG A 14 -2.79 -2.01 -0.85
CA ARG A 14 -3.90 -2.93 -0.67
C ARG A 14 -4.06 -3.34 0.80
N LYS A 15 -2.95 -3.63 1.48
CA LYS A 15 -2.91 -3.99 2.91
C LYS A 15 -3.26 -2.80 3.81
N LEU A 16 -2.67 -1.63 3.58
CA LEU A 16 -3.04 -0.40 4.29
C LEU A 16 -4.54 -0.11 4.16
N GLY A 17 -5.11 -0.27 2.96
CA GLY A 17 -6.55 -0.11 2.72
C GLY A 17 -7.44 -1.15 3.40
N LYS A 18 -6.87 -2.25 3.91
CA LYS A 18 -7.55 -3.23 4.76
C LYS A 18 -7.38 -2.95 6.27
N GLY A 19 -6.79 -1.81 6.63
CA GLY A 19 -6.54 -1.40 8.01
C GLY A 19 -5.28 -1.99 8.63
N TRP A 20 -4.35 -2.49 7.81
CA TRP A 20 -3.04 -2.93 8.32
C TRP A 20 -2.20 -1.69 8.66
N GLY A 21 -1.59 -1.69 9.84
CA GLY A 21 -0.60 -0.69 10.23
C GLY A 21 0.78 -1.00 9.64
N TRP A 22 1.69 -0.02 9.71
CA TRP A 22 3.07 -0.20 9.28
C TRP A 22 3.78 -1.40 9.92
N ASP A 23 3.48 -1.67 11.20
CA ASP A 23 4.10 -2.76 11.96
C ASP A 23 3.63 -4.15 11.49
N ASP A 24 2.41 -4.26 10.97
CA ASP A 24 1.83 -5.53 10.49
C ASP A 24 2.59 -6.10 9.28
N PHE A 25 3.25 -5.23 8.51
CA PHE A 25 4.11 -5.65 7.40
C PHE A 25 5.37 -6.39 7.86
N GLY A 26 5.77 -6.25 9.13
CA GLY A 26 7.01 -6.80 9.68
C GLY A 26 6.85 -8.11 10.43
N VAL A 27 5.64 -8.39 10.92
CA VAL A 27 5.34 -9.62 11.66
C VAL A 27 5.03 -10.77 10.70
N HIS A 28 4.48 -10.48 9.51
CA HIS A 28 3.97 -11.51 8.58
C HIS A 28 4.38 -11.32 7.10
N GLY A 29 5.25 -10.35 6.78
CA GLY A 29 5.56 -9.98 5.39
C GLY A 29 6.88 -10.55 4.82
N PRO A 30 6.95 -10.84 3.50
CA PRO A 30 8.18 -11.30 2.83
C PRO A 30 9.23 -10.20 2.61
N LEU A 31 8.93 -8.95 2.99
CA LEU A 31 9.79 -7.80 2.74
C LEU A 31 10.69 -7.48 3.94
N SER A 32 12.00 -7.37 3.69
CA SER A 32 12.93 -6.85 4.70
C SER A 32 12.54 -5.43 5.13
N HIS A 33 12.91 -5.03 6.35
CA HIS A 33 12.64 -3.69 6.87
C HIS A 33 13.07 -2.58 5.89
N ALA A 34 14.27 -2.69 5.33
CA ALA A 34 14.79 -1.73 4.34
C ALA A 34 13.99 -1.68 3.03
N ALA A 35 13.40 -2.80 2.59
CA ALA A 35 12.55 -2.83 1.40
C ALA A 35 11.19 -2.15 1.66
N ARG A 36 10.64 -2.33 2.86
CA ARG A 36 9.40 -1.66 3.28
C ARG A 36 9.58 -0.16 3.35
N VAL A 37 10.66 0.31 3.97
CA VAL A 37 10.93 1.76 4.11
C VAL A 37 11.04 2.40 2.73
N ARG A 38 11.81 1.81 1.82
CA ARG A 38 11.92 2.31 0.44
C ARG A 38 10.58 2.34 -0.30
N THR A 39 9.72 1.35 -0.05
CA THR A 39 8.40 1.27 -0.68
C THR A 39 7.49 2.38 -0.15
N CYS A 40 7.42 2.60 1.16
CA CYS A 40 6.62 3.66 1.74
C CYS A 40 7.16 5.06 1.42
N GLU A 41 8.48 5.27 1.40
CA GLU A 41 9.07 6.52 0.91
C GLU A 41 8.70 6.82 -0.54
N ALA A 42 8.64 5.80 -1.39
CA ALA A 42 8.22 5.97 -2.77
C ALA A 42 6.72 6.27 -2.90
N LEU A 43 5.89 5.70 -2.03
CA LEU A 43 4.46 6.04 -1.94
C LEU A 43 4.24 7.46 -1.40
N LEU A 44 5.05 7.88 -0.42
CA LEU A 44 5.05 9.23 0.15
C LEU A 44 5.41 10.26 -0.92
N LYS A 45 6.46 10.00 -1.71
CA LYS A 45 6.85 10.85 -2.86
C LYS A 45 5.76 10.97 -3.92
N ARG A 46 4.84 9.99 -4.00
CA ARG A 46 3.68 9.99 -4.89
C ARG A 46 2.42 10.59 -4.26
N GLY A 47 2.50 11.04 -3.00
CA GLY A 47 1.37 11.62 -2.26
C GLY A 47 0.29 10.60 -1.88
N LEU A 48 0.61 9.30 -1.87
CA LEU A 48 -0.34 8.22 -1.58
C LEU A 48 -0.38 7.84 -0.09
N VAL A 49 0.69 8.14 0.63
CA VAL A 49 0.75 7.99 2.08
C VAL A 49 1.32 9.27 2.69
N ALA A 50 0.99 9.51 3.96
CA ALA A 50 1.60 10.53 4.80
C ALA A 50 2.36 9.85 5.94
N TYR A 51 3.52 10.39 6.29
CA TYR A 51 4.28 9.91 7.44
C TYR A 51 3.98 10.81 8.65
N ALA A 52 3.44 10.23 9.71
CA ALA A 52 3.11 10.94 10.95
C ALA A 52 3.41 10.04 12.16
N CYS A 53 4.05 10.61 13.20
CA CYS A 53 4.27 9.93 14.48
C CYS A 53 4.92 8.52 14.42
N GLY A 54 5.70 8.22 13.38
CA GLY A 54 6.33 6.91 13.23
C GLY A 54 5.60 5.94 12.30
N ASP A 55 4.40 6.30 11.82
CA ASP A 55 3.54 5.45 10.99
C ASP A 55 3.26 6.08 9.62
N TYR A 56 2.73 5.27 8.70
CA TYR A 56 2.31 5.64 7.36
C TYR A 56 0.80 5.50 7.20
N ASP A 57 0.11 6.63 7.20
CA ASP A 57 -1.33 6.69 6.94
C ASP A 57 -1.62 6.92 5.46
N LEU A 58 -2.73 6.40 4.97
CA LEU A 58 -3.18 6.69 3.62
C LEU A 58 -3.63 8.15 3.52
N THR A 59 -3.22 8.82 2.43
CA THR A 59 -3.89 10.07 2.03
C THR A 59 -5.23 9.72 1.37
N GLN A 60 -6.10 10.71 1.17
CA GLN A 60 -7.33 10.53 0.39
C GLN A 60 -7.08 9.90 -1.00
N ALA A 61 -5.96 10.25 -1.66
CA ALA A 61 -5.58 9.65 -2.93
C ALA A 61 -5.12 8.19 -2.77
N GLY A 62 -4.40 7.90 -1.68
CA GLY A 62 -4.00 6.55 -1.29
C GLY A 62 -5.20 5.65 -1.02
N GLU A 63 -6.18 6.12 -0.26
CA GLU A 63 -7.42 5.39 0.04
C GLU A 63 -8.21 5.04 -1.21
N ALA A 64 -8.42 6.02 -2.10
CA ALA A 64 -9.12 5.79 -3.36
C ALA A 64 -8.43 4.72 -4.21
N LEU A 65 -7.11 4.76 -4.29
CA LEU A 65 -6.32 3.80 -5.05
C LEU A 65 -6.29 2.42 -4.38
N ALA A 66 -6.14 2.37 -3.06
CA ALA A 66 -6.20 1.13 -2.28
C ALA A 66 -7.55 0.44 -2.42
N LYS A 67 -8.65 1.21 -2.40
CA LYS A 67 -10.00 0.71 -2.67
C LYS A 67 -10.09 0.13 -4.07
N GLN A 68 -9.62 0.85 -5.09
CA GLN A 68 -9.63 0.35 -6.47
C GLN A 68 -8.84 -0.97 -6.62
N LEU A 69 -7.67 -1.08 -6.01
CA LEU A 69 -6.85 -2.30 -6.04
C LEU A 69 -7.53 -3.47 -5.32
N ASN A 70 -8.19 -3.21 -4.19
CA ASN A 70 -8.95 -4.22 -3.45
C ASN A 70 -10.19 -4.68 -4.22
N ASP A 71 -10.95 -3.75 -4.81
CA ASP A 71 -12.12 -4.05 -5.63
C ASP A 71 -11.73 -4.89 -6.87
N GLN A 72 -10.60 -4.58 -7.51
CA GLN A 72 -10.05 -5.37 -8.61
C GLN A 72 -9.66 -6.79 -8.18
N ALA A 73 -9.00 -6.93 -7.02
CA ALA A 73 -8.62 -8.23 -6.49
C ALA A 73 -9.86 -9.09 -6.12
N ALA A 74 -10.90 -8.46 -5.58
CA ALA A 74 -12.17 -9.11 -5.27
C ALA A 74 -12.93 -9.54 -6.53
N ALA A 75 -12.98 -8.67 -7.54
CA ALA A 75 -13.60 -8.99 -8.84
C ALA A 75 -12.88 -10.15 -9.55
N ALA A 76 -11.53 -10.17 -9.51
CA ALA A 76 -10.73 -11.25 -10.07
C ALA A 76 -10.99 -12.60 -9.38
N SER A 77 -11.25 -12.59 -8.07
CA SER A 77 -11.55 -13.82 -7.31
C SER A 77 -12.98 -14.33 -7.49
N LEU A 78 -13.92 -13.47 -7.88
CA LEU A 78 -15.30 -13.86 -8.22
C LEU A 78 -15.45 -14.37 -9.66
N ALA A 79 -14.49 -14.07 -10.55
CA ALA A 79 -14.49 -14.53 -11.94
C ALA A 79 -13.87 -15.94 -12.14
N THR A 80 -13.61 -16.66 -11.04
CA THR A 80 -13.01 -18.00 -11.02
C THR A 80 -13.99 -18.99 -10.44
#